data_AF-A0A849DZK7-F1
#
_entry.id   AF-A0A849DZK7-F1
#
_cell.length_a   1.000
_cell.length_b   1.000
_cell.length_c   1.000
_cell.angle_alpha   90.00
_cell.angle_beta   90.00
_cell.angle_gamma   90.00
#
_symmetry.space_group_name_H-M   'P 1'
#
loop_
_entity.id
_entity.type
_entity.pdbx_description
1 polymer ?
#
loop_
_entity_poly.entity_id
_entity_poly.type
_entity_poly.pdbx_seq_one_letter_code
_entity_poly.pdbx_strand_id
1 'polypeptide(L)'
;MPSDFQLYYPDDSFHFFDKLVDQKSSFYYIKTRDCESLSKRLASYREYTGRVTYQWHQESGLRRFDIPHIVLPNTQNLLMALQHIRKSIHFGIYLITGFNDGLRQPIALNEIQAYLDSYHSARKLIIFADPQPQIPKEMHGFFTEIKHTPLIENTSPLLQPVIDYI
;
A
#
# COMPACT_ATOMS: atom_id res chain seq x y z
N MET A 1 7.14 -19.80 -15.37
CA MET A 1 7.86 -19.64 -14.09
C MET A 1 7.52 -18.25 -13.57
N PRO A 2 6.76 -18.08 -12.47
CA PRO A 2 6.70 -16.78 -11.83
C PRO A 2 8.09 -16.53 -11.25
N SER A 3 8.76 -15.45 -11.67
CA SER A 3 9.99 -15.01 -11.04
C SER A 3 9.69 -14.70 -9.58
N ASP A 4 10.47 -15.24 -8.65
CA ASP A 4 10.45 -14.93 -7.21
C ASP A 4 10.89 -13.48 -6.97
N PHE A 5 10.10 -12.52 -7.45
CA PHE A 5 10.33 -11.09 -7.28
C PHE A 5 9.89 -10.73 -5.86
N GLN A 6 10.84 -10.73 -4.93
CA GLN A 6 10.57 -10.29 -3.56
C GLN A 6 10.50 -8.76 -3.55
N LEU A 7 9.30 -8.21 -3.32
CA LEU A 7 9.07 -6.78 -3.13
C LEU A 7 9.46 -6.43 -1.69
N TYR A 8 10.64 -5.81 -1.52
CA TYR A 8 11.11 -5.33 -0.22
C TYR A 8 10.78 -3.85 -0.02
N TYR A 9 10.31 -3.51 1.18
CA TYR A 9 10.14 -2.15 1.64
C TYR A 9 10.79 -1.95 3.02
N PRO A 10 11.45 -0.81 3.30
CA PRO A 10 11.72 0.25 2.35
C PRO A 10 12.85 -0.16 1.38
N ASP A 11 12.76 0.34 0.15
CA ASP A 11 13.90 0.42 -0.77
C ASP A 11 14.49 1.83 -0.57
N ASP A 12 15.82 1.98 -0.57
CA ASP A 12 16.48 3.29 -0.45
C ASP A 12 16.27 4.17 -1.69
N SER A 13 15.60 3.63 -2.73
CA SER A 13 15.28 4.29 -3.98
C SER A 13 13.78 4.56 -4.18
N PHE A 14 13.46 5.54 -5.06
CA PHE A 14 12.09 5.80 -5.54
C PHE A 14 11.49 4.65 -6.36
N HIS A 15 12.31 3.66 -6.73
CA HIS A 15 11.90 2.57 -7.63
C HIS A 15 10.93 1.58 -7.02
N PHE A 16 10.70 1.61 -5.71
CA PHE A 16 9.71 0.72 -5.08
C PHE A 16 8.32 0.87 -5.72
N PHE A 17 7.80 2.09 -5.83
CA PHE A 17 6.49 2.32 -6.42
C PHE A 17 6.48 2.09 -7.93
N ASP A 18 7.57 2.40 -8.64
CA ASP A 18 7.69 2.07 -10.07
C ASP A 18 7.60 0.55 -10.29
N LYS A 19 8.35 -0.23 -9.49
CA LYS A 19 8.30 -1.70 -9.53
C LYS A 19 6.87 -2.21 -9.31
N LEU A 20 6.12 -1.64 -8.36
CA LEU A 20 4.71 -1.98 -8.11
C LEU A 20 3.77 -1.57 -9.26
N VAL A 21 4.05 -0.43 -9.89
CA VAL A 21 3.31 0.07 -11.06
C VAL A 21 3.56 -0.79 -12.31
N ASP A 22 4.69 -1.47 -12.40
CA ASP A 22 5.00 -2.36 -13.52
C ASP A 22 4.51 -3.81 -13.31
N GLN A 23 4.12 -4.17 -12.08
CA GLN A 23 3.56 -5.49 -11.78
C GLN A 23 2.12 -5.67 -12.31
N LYS A 24 1.70 -6.93 -12.48
CA LYS A 24 0.34 -7.29 -12.94
C LYS A 24 -0.74 -7.24 -11.85
N SER A 25 -0.41 -7.56 -10.60
CA SER A 25 -1.39 -7.62 -9.50
C SER A 25 -1.96 -6.24 -9.17
N SER A 26 -3.25 -6.11 -8.83
CA SER A 26 -3.81 -4.80 -8.41
C SER A 26 -3.79 -4.59 -6.90
N PHE A 27 -3.91 -5.67 -6.12
CA PHE A 27 -4.01 -5.63 -4.67
C PHE A 27 -2.71 -6.09 -4.03
N TYR A 28 -2.20 -5.28 -3.12
CA TYR A 28 -1.03 -5.56 -2.33
C TYR A 28 -1.35 -5.36 -0.87
N TYR A 29 -0.71 -6.12 0.02
CA TYR A 29 -0.66 -5.76 1.42
C TYR A 29 0.79 -5.65 1.89
N ILE A 30 1.02 -4.77 2.86
CA ILE A 30 2.29 -4.59 3.53
C ILE A 30 2.06 -4.63 5.03
N LYS A 31 2.83 -5.47 5.73
CA LYS A 31 2.87 -5.50 7.18
C LYS A 31 3.87 -4.46 7.68
N THR A 32 3.41 -3.32 8.19
CA THR A 32 4.30 -2.27 8.70
C THR A 32 3.72 -1.53 9.89
N ARG A 33 4.56 -1.19 10.86
CA ARG A 33 4.20 -0.29 11.97
C ARG A 33 4.28 1.18 11.59
N ASP A 34 4.93 1.49 10.47
CA ASP A 34 5.22 2.86 10.04
C ASP A 34 4.47 3.19 8.74
N CYS A 35 3.13 3.15 8.82
CA CYS A 35 2.25 3.56 7.73
C CYS A 35 2.43 5.04 7.38
N GLU A 36 2.89 5.86 8.33
CA GLU A 36 3.14 7.28 8.11
C GLU A 36 4.33 7.50 7.16
N SER A 37 5.45 6.80 7.35
CA SER A 37 6.59 6.85 6.44
C SER A 37 6.22 6.35 5.04
N LEU A 38 5.38 5.31 4.94
CA LEU A 38 4.86 4.85 3.65
C LEU A 38 4.03 5.92 2.95
N SER A 39 3.16 6.61 3.71
CA SER A 39 2.36 7.73 3.22
C SER A 39 3.24 8.90 2.74
N LYS A 40 4.27 9.27 3.54
CA LYS A 40 5.25 10.31 3.18
C LYS A 40 6.02 9.96 1.90
N ARG A 41 6.51 8.72 1.79
CA ARG A 41 7.21 8.25 0.59
C ARG A 41 6.29 8.26 -0.65
N LEU A 42 5.02 7.88 -0.49
CA LEU A 42 4.04 7.94 -1.57
C LEU A 42 3.74 9.39 -1.99
N ALA A 43 3.70 10.33 -1.04
CA ALA A 43 3.58 11.75 -1.33
C ALA A 43 4.78 12.28 -2.14
N SER A 44 6.01 11.95 -1.75
CA SER A 44 7.21 12.31 -2.51
C SER A 44 7.23 11.66 -3.91
N TYR A 45 6.80 10.40 -4.02
CA TYR A 45 6.67 9.72 -5.31
C TYR A 45 5.65 10.41 -6.23
N ARG A 46 4.52 10.87 -5.68
CA ARG A 46 3.55 11.69 -6.42
C ARG A 46 4.20 12.96 -6.95
N GLU A 47 4.91 13.70 -6.10
CA GLU A 47 5.56 14.96 -6.49
C GLU A 47 6.53 14.77 -7.65
N TYR A 48 7.28 13.66 -7.64
CA TYR A 48 8.23 13.32 -8.70
C TYR A 48 7.56 12.87 -10.00
N THR A 49 6.49 12.07 -9.93
CA THR A 49 5.90 11.41 -11.11
C THR A 49 4.64 12.09 -11.66
N GLY A 50 4.02 12.99 -10.88
CA GLY A 50 2.71 13.55 -11.19
C GLY A 50 1.54 12.55 -11.15
N ARG A 51 1.78 11.30 -10.73
CA ARG A 51 0.72 10.27 -10.65
C ARG A 51 -0.29 10.60 -9.55
N VAL A 52 -1.57 10.32 -9.81
CA VAL A 52 -2.62 10.58 -8.82
C VAL A 52 -2.56 9.54 -7.70
N THR A 53 -2.47 10.02 -6.46
CA THR A 53 -2.42 9.18 -5.27
C THR A 53 -3.55 9.54 -4.30
N TYR A 54 -4.11 8.52 -3.65
CA TYR A 54 -5.21 8.62 -2.71
C TYR A 54 -4.88 7.88 -1.42
N GLN A 55 -5.40 8.37 -0.31
CA GLN A 55 -5.35 7.70 0.99
C GLN A 55 -6.77 7.44 1.48
N TRP A 56 -7.02 6.22 1.96
CA TRP A 56 -8.22 5.87 2.69
C TRP A 56 -7.86 5.46 4.12
N HIS A 57 -8.65 5.94 5.08
CA HIS A 57 -8.67 5.44 6.45
C HIS A 57 -10.10 5.35 6.95
N GLN A 58 -10.39 4.40 7.83
CA GLN A 58 -11.74 4.18 8.36
C GLN A 58 -12.37 5.44 9.00
N GLU A 59 -11.56 6.29 9.63
CA GLU A 59 -12.07 7.50 10.30
C GLU A 59 -12.26 8.68 9.35
N SER A 60 -11.55 8.69 8.22
CA SER A 60 -11.38 9.89 7.40
C SER A 60 -11.90 9.75 5.97
N GLY A 61 -12.24 8.54 5.54
CA GLY A 61 -12.68 8.22 4.19
C GLY A 61 -11.56 8.31 3.16
N LEU A 62 -11.93 8.27 1.88
CA LEU A 62 -10.99 8.38 0.77
C LEU A 62 -10.69 9.86 0.49
N ARG A 63 -9.41 10.22 0.40
CA ARG A 63 -8.94 11.58 0.12
C ARG A 63 -7.84 11.51 -0.91
N ARG A 64 -7.65 12.59 -1.68
CA ARG A 64 -6.46 12.74 -2.52
C ARG A 64 -5.31 13.29 -1.68
N PHE A 65 -4.09 12.84 -1.94
CA PHE A 65 -2.91 13.34 -1.23
C PHE A 65 -2.67 14.84 -1.44
N ASP A 66 -3.02 15.39 -2.61
CA ASP A 66 -2.83 16.81 -2.90
C ASP A 66 -3.89 17.73 -2.33
N ILE A 67 -5.04 17.18 -1.99
CA ILE A 67 -6.16 17.94 -1.47
C ILE A 67 -6.74 17.18 -0.26
N PRO A 68 -5.94 16.99 0.81
CA PRO A 68 -6.30 16.09 1.92
C PRO A 68 -7.49 16.58 2.75
N HIS A 69 -7.87 17.86 2.60
CA HIS A 69 -9.03 18.45 3.26
C HIS A 69 -10.36 18.11 2.55
N ILE A 70 -10.32 17.58 1.33
CA ILE A 70 -11.52 17.15 0.60
C ILE A 70 -11.66 15.63 0.68
N VAL A 71 -12.72 15.19 1.37
CA VAL A 71 -13.13 13.79 1.42
C VAL A 71 -13.98 13.49 0.19
N LEU A 72 -13.67 12.39 -0.49
CA LEU A 72 -14.50 11.90 -1.59
C LEU A 72 -15.84 11.40 -1.02
N PRO A 73 -16.97 11.83 -1.59
CA PRO A 73 -18.29 11.46 -1.09
C PRO A 73 -18.49 9.94 -1.20
N ASN A 74 -19.29 9.38 -0.27
CA ASN A 74 -19.60 7.95 -0.21
C ASN A 74 -18.34 7.07 -0.18
N THR A 75 -17.39 7.37 0.70
CA THR A 75 -16.18 6.55 0.90
C THR A 75 -15.85 6.35 2.39
N GLN A 76 -16.82 6.54 3.28
CA GLN A 76 -16.63 6.46 4.75
C GLN A 76 -16.32 5.04 5.25
N ASN A 77 -16.72 4.01 4.49
CA ASN A 77 -16.38 2.62 4.79
C ASN A 77 -15.61 2.00 3.62
N LEU A 78 -14.89 0.91 3.91
CA LEU A 78 -14.01 0.26 2.93
C LEU A 78 -14.77 -0.24 1.70
N LEU A 79 -15.98 -0.77 1.89
CA LEU A 79 -16.80 -1.29 0.80
C LEU A 79 -17.12 -0.19 -0.21
N MET A 80 -17.59 0.96 0.27
CA MET A 80 -17.92 2.11 -0.56
C MET A 80 -16.67 2.70 -1.23
N ALA A 81 -15.53 2.69 -0.52
CA ALA A 81 -14.24 3.08 -1.11
C ALA A 81 -13.83 2.12 -2.25
N LEU A 82 -13.93 0.80 -2.07
CA LEU A 82 -13.65 -0.19 -3.11
C LEU A 82 -14.58 -0.04 -4.32
N GLN A 83 -15.88 0.20 -4.08
CA GLN A 83 -16.85 0.49 -5.16
C GLN A 83 -16.48 1.76 -5.92
N HIS A 84 -16.07 2.81 -5.21
CA HIS A 84 -15.58 4.04 -5.83
C HIS A 84 -14.33 3.78 -6.68
N ILE A 85 -13.34 3.07 -6.14
CA ILE A 85 -12.10 2.70 -6.83
C ILE A 85 -12.40 1.86 -8.07
N ARG A 86 -13.31 0.89 -7.98
CA ARG A 86 -13.71 0.07 -9.14
C ARG A 86 -14.30 0.92 -10.26
N LYS A 87 -15.16 1.89 -9.94
CA LYS A 87 -15.84 2.77 -10.90
C LYS A 87 -14.98 3.91 -11.44
N SER A 88 -13.80 4.18 -10.86
CA SER A 88 -12.94 5.27 -11.34
C SER A 88 -12.35 4.95 -12.72
N ILE A 89 -12.29 5.95 -13.61
CA ILE A 89 -11.83 5.78 -15.00
C ILE A 89 -10.29 5.87 -15.09
N HIS A 90 -9.70 6.68 -14.23
CA HIS A 90 -8.28 7.00 -14.28
C HIS A 90 -7.42 6.03 -13.46
N PHE A 91 -6.17 5.91 -13.88
CA PHE A 91 -5.12 5.32 -13.06
C PHE A 91 -5.01 6.06 -11.72
N GLY A 92 -4.85 5.32 -10.64
CA GLY A 92 -4.61 5.86 -9.31
C GLY A 92 -3.86 4.87 -8.43
N ILE A 93 -3.06 5.40 -7.51
CA ILE A 93 -2.44 4.64 -6.43
C ILE A 93 -3.22 4.90 -5.15
N TYR A 94 -3.71 3.86 -4.51
CA TYR A 94 -4.57 3.92 -3.33
C TYR A 94 -3.84 3.30 -2.15
N LEU A 95 -3.57 4.09 -1.12
CA LEU A 95 -3.07 3.62 0.17
C LEU A 95 -4.24 3.46 1.14
N ILE A 96 -4.53 2.23 1.56
CA ILE A 96 -5.64 1.87 2.43
C ILE A 96 -5.05 1.47 3.79
N THR A 97 -5.40 2.20 4.86
CA THR A 97 -5.00 1.89 6.25
C THR A 97 -6.23 1.67 7.13
N GLY A 98 -6.08 0.94 8.25
CA GLY A 98 -7.20 0.68 9.17
C GLY A 98 -8.33 -0.13 8.53
N PHE A 99 -8.00 -1.06 7.65
CA PHE A 99 -8.96 -1.78 6.79
C PHE A 99 -9.46 -3.11 7.37
N ASN A 100 -8.86 -3.58 8.46
CA ASN A 100 -9.05 -4.95 8.97
C ASN A 100 -10.54 -5.28 9.18
N ASP A 101 -11.30 -4.39 9.81
CA ASP A 101 -12.74 -4.60 10.05
C ASP A 101 -13.57 -4.57 8.77
N GLY A 102 -13.13 -3.79 7.77
CA GLY A 102 -13.78 -3.73 6.47
C GLY A 102 -13.62 -5.03 5.68
N LEU A 103 -12.42 -5.63 5.68
CA LEU A 103 -12.16 -6.88 4.95
C LEU A 103 -12.82 -8.10 5.57
N ARG A 104 -13.10 -8.09 6.88
CA ARG A 104 -13.83 -9.17 7.56
C ARG A 104 -15.26 -9.35 7.05
N GLN A 105 -15.82 -8.36 6.37
CA GLN A 105 -17.17 -8.44 5.84
C GLN A 105 -17.18 -9.32 4.57
N PRO A 106 -18.05 -10.34 4.46
CA PRO A 106 -18.10 -11.21 3.27
C PRO A 106 -18.30 -10.43 1.96
N ILE A 107 -19.00 -9.30 2.01
CA ILE A 107 -19.24 -8.45 0.86
C ILE A 107 -17.97 -7.76 0.31
N ALA A 108 -16.91 -7.61 1.13
CA ALA A 108 -15.63 -7.08 0.67
C ALA A 108 -14.96 -8.04 -0.33
N LEU A 109 -15.11 -9.36 -0.14
CA LEU A 109 -14.62 -10.37 -1.08
C LEU A 109 -15.31 -10.21 -2.44
N ASN A 110 -16.62 -10.03 -2.42
CA ASN A 110 -17.41 -9.84 -3.63
C ASN A 110 -16.98 -8.58 -4.40
N GLU A 111 -16.65 -7.47 -3.73
CA GLU A 111 -16.16 -6.27 -4.42
C GLU A 111 -14.73 -6.42 -4.96
N ILE A 112 -13.84 -7.14 -4.25
CA ILE A 112 -12.51 -7.44 -4.76
C ILE A 112 -12.61 -8.33 -6.00
N GLN A 113 -13.44 -9.37 -5.96
CA GLN A 113 -13.70 -10.24 -7.10
C GLN A 113 -14.32 -9.45 -8.26
N ALA A 114 -15.36 -8.65 -7.98
CA ALA A 114 -15.99 -7.80 -8.99
C ALA A 114 -15.01 -6.78 -9.60
N TYR A 115 -14.06 -6.27 -8.81
CA TYR A 115 -12.98 -5.44 -9.34
C TYR A 115 -12.10 -6.24 -10.30
N LEU A 116 -11.67 -7.44 -9.93
CA LEU A 116 -10.78 -8.27 -10.77
C LEU A 116 -11.46 -8.72 -12.07
N ASP A 117 -12.77 -8.97 -12.04
CA ASP A 117 -13.57 -9.39 -13.19
C ASP A 117 -13.97 -8.22 -14.10
N SER A 118 -13.86 -6.98 -13.61
CA SER A 118 -14.21 -5.78 -14.38
C SER A 118 -13.13 -5.43 -15.40
N TYR A 119 -13.56 -4.98 -16.58
CA TYR A 119 -12.67 -4.28 -17.49
C TYR A 119 -12.31 -2.91 -16.91
N HIS A 120 -11.01 -2.61 -16.81
CA HIS A 120 -10.52 -1.29 -16.43
C HIS A 120 -9.77 -0.67 -17.61
N SER A 121 -10.14 0.56 -17.97
CA SER A 121 -9.38 1.37 -18.94
C SER A 121 -7.94 1.64 -18.47
N ALA A 122 -7.72 1.64 -17.15
CA ALA A 122 -6.41 1.72 -16.52
C ALA A 122 -6.37 0.90 -15.22
N ARG A 123 -5.31 0.10 -15.03
CA ARG A 123 -5.07 -0.64 -13.78
C ARG A 123 -4.89 0.33 -12.62
N LYS A 124 -5.44 0.03 -11.44
CA LYS A 124 -5.16 0.79 -10.20
C LYS A 124 -4.29 -0.03 -9.28
N LEU A 125 -3.36 0.65 -8.61
CA LEU A 125 -2.49 0.05 -7.60
C LEU A 125 -3.13 0.30 -6.24
N ILE A 126 -3.51 -0.77 -5.53
CA ILE A 126 -4.21 -0.69 -4.24
C ILE A 126 -3.33 -1.37 -3.19
N ILE A 127 -2.83 -0.59 -2.24
CA ILE A 127 -1.88 -1.00 -1.22
C ILE A 127 -2.56 -0.93 0.15
N PHE A 128 -2.64 -2.06 0.81
CA PHE A 128 -3.20 -2.22 2.15
C PHE A 128 -2.07 -2.23 3.17
N ALA A 129 -2.00 -1.25 4.06
CA ALA A 129 -0.92 -1.13 5.02
C ALA A 129 -1.44 -1.17 6.46
N ASP A 130 -0.94 -2.12 7.25
CA ASP A 130 -1.31 -2.30 8.65
C ASP A 130 -0.19 -3.05 9.40
N PRO A 131 0.02 -2.82 10.72
CA PRO A 131 1.00 -3.57 11.50
C PRO A 131 0.65 -5.06 11.68
N GLN A 132 -0.64 -5.39 11.61
CA GLN A 132 -1.17 -6.74 11.72
C GLN A 132 -2.31 -6.91 10.71
N PRO A 133 -1.98 -7.00 9.40
CA PRO A 133 -3.01 -7.10 8.36
C PRO A 133 -3.80 -8.40 8.53
N GLN A 134 -5.12 -8.27 8.66
CA GLN A 134 -6.05 -9.38 8.84
C GLN A 134 -6.74 -9.67 7.52
N ILE A 135 -5.99 -10.22 6.57
CA ILE A 135 -6.53 -10.65 5.27
C ILE A 135 -7.29 -11.98 5.48
N PRO A 136 -8.58 -12.06 5.14
CA PRO A 136 -9.31 -13.34 5.15
C PRO A 136 -8.63 -14.38 4.25
N LYS A 137 -8.67 -15.66 4.64
CA LYS A 137 -7.98 -16.74 3.92
C LYS A 137 -8.46 -16.87 2.48
N GLU A 138 -9.75 -16.64 2.28
CA GLU A 138 -10.43 -16.63 0.99
C GLU A 138 -9.88 -15.55 0.05
N MET A 139 -9.27 -14.50 0.60
CA MET A 139 -8.70 -13.40 -0.16
C MET A 139 -7.21 -13.55 -0.47
N HIS A 140 -6.50 -14.50 0.13
CA HIS A 140 -5.04 -14.62 -0.03
C HIS A 140 -4.59 -14.71 -1.49
N GLY A 141 -5.39 -15.34 -2.37
CA GLY A 141 -5.08 -15.45 -3.80
C GLY A 141 -5.18 -14.14 -4.59
N PHE A 142 -5.82 -13.10 -4.04
CA PHE A 142 -5.98 -11.81 -4.71
C PHE A 142 -4.90 -10.80 -4.36
N PHE A 143 -4.23 -10.99 -3.22
CA PHE A 143 -3.24 -10.06 -2.72
C PHE A 143 -1.82 -10.56 -2.96
N THR A 144 -0.95 -9.64 -3.34
CA THR A 144 0.51 -9.87 -3.31
C THR A 144 1.09 -9.26 -2.03
N GLU A 145 1.80 -10.07 -1.24
CA GLU A 145 2.51 -9.58 -0.06
C GLU A 145 3.73 -8.76 -0.46
N ILE A 146 3.87 -7.58 0.14
CA ILE A 146 5.09 -6.79 0.13
C ILE A 146 5.82 -7.08 1.45
N LYS A 147 7.03 -7.63 1.36
CA LYS A 147 7.84 -7.92 2.54
C LYS A 147 8.43 -6.63 3.07
N HIS A 148 8.17 -6.33 4.34
CA HIS A 148 8.77 -5.19 5.03
C HIS A 148 10.07 -5.63 5.71
N THR A 149 11.22 -5.19 5.19
CA THR A 149 12.50 -5.28 5.89
C THR A 149 12.66 -4.00 6.72
N PRO A 150 12.56 -4.01 8.06
CA PRO A 150 12.89 -2.82 8.82
C PRO A 150 14.33 -2.41 8.49
N LEU A 151 14.57 -1.13 8.19
CA LEU A 151 15.93 -0.59 8.13
C LEU A 151 16.59 -0.94 9.46
N ILE A 152 17.64 -1.75 9.41
CA ILE A 152 18.46 -1.99 10.59
C ILE A 152 19.07 -0.62 10.90
N GLU A 153 18.60 0.03 11.96
CA GLU A 153 19.28 1.17 12.53
C GLU A 153 20.71 0.70 12.82
N ASN A 154 21.69 1.31 12.13
CA ASN A 154 23.10 1.12 12.44
C ASN A 154 23.32 1.55 13.90
N THR A 155 23.21 0.60 14.83
CA THR A 155 23.88 0.73 16.12
C THR A 155 25.37 0.66 15.80
N SER A 156 26.00 1.83 15.73
CA SER A 156 27.45 1.97 15.68
C SER A 156 28.09 0.96 16.63
N PRO A 157 28.98 0.07 16.17
CA PRO A 157 29.79 -0.68 17.12
C PRO A 157 30.64 0.34 17.87
N LEU A 158 30.43 0.36 19.19
CA LEU A 158 31.23 1.11 20.15
C LEU A 158 32.73 0.97 19.80
N LEU A 159 33.41 2.11 19.79
CA LEU A 159 34.87 2.22 19.78
C LEU A 159 35.46 1.18 20.76
N GLN A 160 36.09 0.14 20.23
CA GLN A 160 37.01 -0.66 21.04
C GLN A 160 38.31 0.15 21.15
N PRO A 161 38.87 0.37 22.35
CA PRO A 161 40.18 0.98 22.46
C PRO A 161 41.20 -0.01 21.86
N VAL A 162 42.00 0.48 20.92
CA VAL A 162 43.20 -0.21 20.45
C VAL A 162 44.12 -0.36 21.66
N ILE A 163 44.28 -1.59 22.14
CA ILE A 163 45.34 -1.92 23.09
C ILE A 163 46.61 -2.04 22.25
N ASP A 164 47.42 -0.97 22.27
CA ASP A 164 48.78 -1.02 21.76
C ASP A 164 49.61 -1.94 22.67
N TYR A 165 50.10 -3.04 22.11
CA TYR A 165 51.15 -3.86 22.72
C TYR A 165 52.51 -3.20 22.45
N ILE A 166 53.15 -2.67 23.51
CA ILE A 166 54.61 -2.55 23.62
C ILE A 166 54.99 -2.94 25.06
#